data_AF-A0A1Q3R8Q3-F1
#
_entry.id   AF-A0A1Q3R8Q3-F1
#
_cell.length_a   1.000
_cell.length_b   1.000
_cell.length_c   1.000
_cell.angle_alpha   90.00
_cell.angle_beta   90.00
_cell.angle_gamma   90.00
#
_symmetry.space_group_name_H-M   'P 1'
#
loop_
_entity.id
_entity.type
_entity.pdbx_description
1 polymer ?
#
loop_
_entity_poly.entity_id
_entity_poly.type
_entity_poly.pdbx_seq_one_letter_code
_entity_poly.pdbx_strand_id
1 'polypeptide(L)'
;ISAGLLFLLTGFLALQPLSTDLYLASLPALRVHFDASVSSVQLTLSAFLAGFAISQLLAGPLSDRFGRRPVALGGAALYLAGSLLGAFAPSLAVLVAARIAQALGVCCTVVCARAIVRDLYEAEPGARVMSRALSWMGVVPIAGPVLGGLVQSAFGWRTNFLVLAAAGAAMLAATLRVLPETNRHRNPHATDLGALLRNYALVASSRNFWANALPITGSYGALFCFISASSFVLIELFGVSERAFGFTYALVTLGYLLGTIAVRRVLARLGLTRSIRLGATVGLVAGSSMALLAALGVQSLAA
;
A
#
# COMPACT_ATOMS: atom_id res chain seq x y z
N ILE A 1 -6.77 3.41 -24.50
CA ILE A 1 -7.41 2.72 -23.34
C ILE A 1 -8.90 3.04 -23.36
N SER A 2 -9.77 2.03 -23.34
CA SER A 2 -11.18 2.29 -22.98
C SER A 2 -11.21 2.88 -21.56
N ALA A 3 -11.98 3.95 -21.32
CA ALA A 3 -11.99 4.61 -20.02
C ALA A 3 -12.17 3.63 -18.84
N GLY A 4 -12.96 2.56 -19.04
CA GLY A 4 -13.16 1.49 -18.06
C GLY A 4 -11.88 0.73 -17.68
N LEU A 5 -10.98 0.42 -18.62
CA LEU A 5 -9.74 -0.28 -18.29
C LEU A 5 -8.77 0.63 -17.52
N LEU A 6 -8.69 1.93 -17.85
CA LEU A 6 -7.88 2.88 -17.08
C LEU A 6 -8.40 3.00 -15.64
N PHE A 7 -9.72 3.08 -15.47
CA PHE A 7 -10.35 3.11 -14.16
C PHE A 7 -10.05 1.84 -13.36
N LEU A 8 -10.18 0.66 -13.98
CA LEU A 8 -9.85 -0.62 -13.36
C LEU A 8 -8.40 -0.69 -12.89
N LEU A 9 -7.45 -0.33 -13.77
CA LEU A 9 -6.02 -0.34 -13.43
C LEU A 9 -5.70 0.64 -12.30
N THR A 10 -6.30 1.82 -12.34
CA THR A 10 -6.16 2.82 -11.26
C THR A 10 -6.73 2.28 -9.95
N GLY A 11 -7.92 1.65 -9.99
CA GLY A 11 -8.54 1.03 -8.83
C GLY A 11 -7.67 -0.08 -8.22
N PHE A 12 -7.12 -0.97 -9.04
CA PHE A 12 -6.18 -2.00 -8.58
C PHE A 12 -4.96 -1.42 -7.87
N LEU A 13 -4.37 -0.34 -8.41
CA LEU A 13 -3.23 0.33 -7.78
C LEU A 13 -3.62 1.07 -6.49
N ALA A 14 -4.84 1.59 -6.43
CA ALA A 14 -5.38 2.32 -5.28
C ALA A 14 -5.81 1.41 -4.11
N LEU A 15 -6.19 0.15 -4.37
CA LEU A 15 -6.64 -0.77 -3.32
C LEU A 15 -5.60 -0.97 -2.21
N GLN A 16 -4.31 -1.04 -2.56
CA GLN A 16 -3.25 -1.26 -1.58
C GLN A 16 -3.15 -0.11 -0.54
N PRO A 17 -2.92 1.16 -0.92
CA PRO A 17 -2.88 2.26 0.05
C PRO A 17 -4.23 2.46 0.74
N LEU A 18 -5.35 2.27 0.03
CA LEU A 18 -6.67 2.36 0.63
C LEU A 18 -6.85 1.35 1.78
N SER A 19 -6.30 0.13 1.63
CA SER A 19 -6.33 -0.93 2.65
C SER A 19 -5.48 -0.66 3.88
N THR A 20 -4.46 0.18 3.78
CA THR A 20 -3.64 0.60 4.91
C THR A 20 -4.25 1.82 5.57
N ASP A 21 -4.66 2.81 4.78
CA ASP A 21 -4.98 4.15 5.28
C ASP A 21 -6.37 4.23 5.94
N LEU A 22 -7.39 3.54 5.39
CA LEU A 22 -8.72 3.44 6.03
C LEU A 22 -8.66 2.77 7.41
N TYR A 23 -7.65 1.93 7.63
CA TYR A 23 -7.53 1.06 8.80
C TYR A 23 -6.84 1.76 9.99
N LEU A 24 -6.08 2.83 9.76
CA LEU A 24 -5.20 3.43 10.79
C LEU A 24 -5.96 3.99 11.99
N ALA A 25 -7.06 4.69 11.73
CA ALA A 25 -7.91 5.27 12.78
C ALA A 25 -8.57 4.19 13.66
N SER A 26 -8.70 2.96 13.15
CA SER A 26 -9.29 1.84 13.87
C SER A 26 -8.32 1.11 14.82
N LEU A 27 -7.00 1.35 14.73
CA LEU A 27 -6.02 0.60 15.52
C LEU A 27 -6.24 0.72 17.05
N PRO A 28 -6.47 1.92 17.62
CA PRO A 28 -6.72 2.04 19.06
C PRO A 28 -8.02 1.31 19.48
N ALA A 29 -9.08 1.42 18.68
CA ALA A 29 -10.34 0.73 18.96
C ALA A 29 -10.21 -0.80 18.91
N LEU A 30 -9.38 -1.33 18.01
CA LEU A 30 -9.08 -2.76 17.94
C LEU A 30 -8.30 -3.25 19.16
N ARG A 31 -7.39 -2.41 19.69
CA ARG A 31 -6.66 -2.68 20.93
C ARG A 31 -7.62 -2.90 22.09
N VAL A 32 -8.57 -1.97 22.26
CA VAL A 32 -9.60 -2.04 23.30
C VAL A 32 -10.56 -3.21 23.06
N HIS A 33 -11.02 -3.41 21.82
CA HIS A 33 -12.01 -4.45 21.50
C HIS A 33 -11.51 -5.87 21.75
N PHE A 34 -10.24 -6.14 21.40
CA PHE A 34 -9.64 -7.47 21.56
C PHE A 34 -8.84 -7.62 22.86
N ASP A 35 -8.87 -6.63 23.75
CA ASP A 35 -8.05 -6.57 24.97
C ASP A 35 -6.59 -6.96 24.71
N ALA A 36 -6.00 -6.32 23.69
CA ALA A 36 -4.71 -6.70 23.13
C ALA A 36 -3.64 -5.64 23.40
N SER A 37 -2.36 -6.03 23.33
CA SER A 37 -1.25 -5.08 23.34
C SER A 37 -1.20 -4.27 22.03
N VAL A 38 -0.62 -3.07 22.08
CA VAL A 38 -0.33 -2.24 20.89
C VAL A 38 0.44 -3.04 19.84
N SER A 39 1.46 -3.80 20.27
CA SER A 39 2.28 -4.64 19.39
C SER A 39 1.46 -5.73 18.68
N SER A 40 0.51 -6.34 19.39
CA SER A 40 -0.35 -7.39 18.82
C SER A 40 -1.29 -6.83 17.75
N VAL A 41 -1.80 -5.61 17.95
CA VAL A 41 -2.63 -4.93 16.93
C VAL A 41 -1.78 -4.44 15.77
N GLN A 42 -0.58 -3.91 16.01
CA GLN A 42 0.35 -3.52 14.94
C GLN A 42 0.79 -4.71 14.07
N LEU A 43 0.77 -5.93 14.61
CA LEU A 43 1.02 -7.14 13.83
C LEU A 43 0.07 -7.27 12.63
N THR A 44 -1.16 -6.76 12.71
CA THR A 44 -2.10 -6.83 11.57
C THR A 44 -1.64 -5.98 10.37
N LEU A 45 -0.98 -4.84 10.63
CA LEU A 45 -0.34 -4.01 9.61
C LEU A 45 0.92 -4.69 9.08
N SER A 46 1.78 -5.16 9.98
CA SER A 46 3.04 -5.83 9.63
C SER A 46 2.79 -7.11 8.82
N ALA A 47 1.79 -7.90 9.21
CA ALA A 47 1.39 -9.12 8.51
C ALA A 47 0.79 -8.81 7.13
N PHE A 48 0.00 -7.74 6.99
CA PHE A 48 -0.45 -7.26 5.68
C PHE A 48 0.74 -6.89 4.80
N LEU A 49 1.69 -6.10 5.32
CA LEU A 49 2.85 -5.67 4.55
C LEU A 49 3.77 -6.84 4.15
N ALA A 50 4.05 -7.73 5.10
CA ALA A 50 4.85 -8.93 4.87
C ALA A 50 4.17 -9.86 3.86
N GLY A 51 2.86 -10.09 4.02
CA GLY A 51 2.05 -10.85 3.07
C GLY A 51 2.13 -10.26 1.67
N PHE A 52 1.98 -8.94 1.54
CA PHE A 52 2.06 -8.25 0.26
C PHE A 52 3.45 -8.41 -0.38
N ALA A 53 4.51 -8.19 0.39
CA ALA A 53 5.90 -8.29 -0.08
C ALA A 53 6.27 -9.70 -0.54
N ILE A 54 5.93 -10.74 0.25
CA ILE A 54 6.17 -12.15 -0.10
C ILE A 54 5.38 -12.51 -1.37
N SER A 55 4.12 -12.05 -1.44
CA SER A 55 3.25 -12.31 -2.60
C SER A 55 3.80 -11.72 -3.90
N GLN A 56 4.55 -10.61 -3.85
CA GLN A 56 5.11 -9.98 -5.05
C GLN A 56 6.07 -10.90 -5.79
N LEU A 57 6.78 -11.78 -5.07
CA LEU A 57 7.69 -12.75 -5.67
C LEU A 57 6.93 -13.76 -6.54
N LEU A 58 5.73 -14.17 -6.10
CA LEU A 58 4.97 -15.22 -6.77
C LEU A 58 3.93 -14.69 -7.76
N ALA A 59 3.32 -13.53 -7.49
CA ALA A 59 2.21 -13.00 -8.26
C ALA A 59 2.57 -12.72 -9.74
N GLY A 60 3.80 -12.25 -10.01
CA GLY A 60 4.30 -12.02 -11.37
C GLY A 60 4.37 -13.32 -12.18
N PRO A 61 5.16 -14.31 -11.74
CA PRO A 61 5.23 -15.65 -12.32
C PRO A 61 3.88 -16.33 -12.52
N LEU A 62 2.99 -16.24 -11.53
CA LEU A 62 1.63 -16.78 -11.64
C LEU A 62 0.85 -16.11 -12.78
N SER A 63 0.95 -14.79 -12.90
CA SER A 63 0.30 -14.01 -13.96
C SER A 63 0.88 -14.30 -15.35
N ASP A 64 2.19 -14.55 -15.44
CA ASP A 64 2.86 -14.95 -16.68
C ASP A 64 2.49 -16.38 -17.13
N ARG A 65 2.25 -17.29 -16.18
CA ARG A 65 1.84 -18.68 -16.45
C ARG A 65 0.36 -18.82 -16.76
N PHE A 66 -0.49 -18.33 -15.86
CA PHE A 66 -1.94 -18.56 -15.92
C PHE A 66 -2.69 -17.46 -16.68
N GLY A 67 -2.05 -16.33 -16.96
CA GLY A 67 -2.63 -15.18 -17.63
C GLY A 67 -3.03 -14.05 -16.66
N ARG A 68 -3.20 -12.83 -17.20
CA ARG A 68 -3.49 -11.64 -16.38
C ARG A 68 -4.87 -11.70 -15.78
N ARG A 69 -5.86 -12.11 -16.59
CA ARG A 69 -7.28 -12.08 -16.22
C ARG A 69 -7.60 -13.09 -15.10
N PRO A 70 -7.21 -14.38 -15.18
CA PRO A 70 -7.49 -15.34 -14.11
C PRO A 70 -6.83 -14.96 -12.77
N VAL A 71 -5.58 -14.48 -12.82
CA VAL A 71 -4.85 -14.07 -11.61
C VAL A 71 -5.44 -12.80 -11.00
N ALA A 72 -5.86 -11.82 -11.82
CA ALA A 72 -6.55 -10.63 -11.32
C ALA A 72 -7.92 -10.96 -10.69
N LEU A 73 -8.68 -11.88 -11.30
CA LEU A 73 -9.96 -12.34 -10.74
C LEU A 73 -9.77 -13.09 -9.41
N GLY A 74 -8.83 -14.03 -9.36
CA GLY A 74 -8.50 -14.75 -8.12
C GLY A 74 -8.00 -13.80 -7.04
N GLY A 75 -7.17 -12.82 -7.40
CA GLY A 75 -6.68 -11.78 -6.50
C GLY A 75 -7.81 -10.91 -5.93
N ALA A 76 -8.69 -10.39 -6.79
CA ALA A 76 -9.82 -9.56 -6.37
C ALA A 76 -10.82 -10.34 -5.51
N ALA A 77 -11.08 -11.62 -5.83
CA ALA A 77 -11.93 -12.48 -5.03
C ALA A 77 -11.32 -12.78 -3.65
N LEU A 78 -10.02 -13.09 -3.59
CA LEU A 78 -9.31 -13.33 -2.33
C LEU A 78 -9.26 -12.06 -1.47
N TYR A 79 -9.07 -10.89 -2.09
CA TYR A 79 -9.11 -9.61 -1.40
C TYR A 79 -10.50 -9.31 -0.81
N LEU A 80 -11.58 -9.56 -1.58
CA LEU A 80 -12.95 -9.46 -1.09
C LEU A 80 -13.19 -10.40 0.09
N ALA A 81 -12.82 -11.67 -0.04
CA ALA A 81 -12.97 -12.67 1.02
C ALA A 81 -12.19 -12.29 2.29
N GLY A 82 -10.94 -11.85 2.15
CA GLY A 82 -10.14 -11.34 3.26
C GLY A 82 -10.75 -10.10 3.91
N SER A 83 -11.37 -9.22 3.13
CA SER A 83 -12.06 -8.03 3.66
C SER A 83 -13.31 -8.39 4.46
N LEU A 84 -14.11 -9.33 3.97
CA LEU A 84 -15.27 -9.85 4.71
C LEU A 84 -14.83 -10.59 5.97
N LEU A 85 -13.79 -11.43 5.88
CA LEU A 85 -13.23 -12.12 7.04
C LEU A 85 -12.73 -11.13 8.10
N GLY A 86 -12.12 -10.02 7.68
CA GLY A 86 -11.70 -8.95 8.58
C GLY A 86 -12.87 -8.24 9.24
N ALA A 87 -13.92 -7.91 8.48
CA ALA A 87 -15.12 -7.26 9.02
C ALA A 87 -15.83 -8.11 10.10
N PHE A 88 -15.82 -9.42 9.93
CA PHE A 88 -16.48 -10.37 10.83
C PHE A 88 -15.50 -11.13 11.73
N ALA A 89 -14.26 -10.66 11.88
CA ALA A 89 -13.25 -11.35 12.68
C ALA A 89 -13.68 -11.44 14.16
N PRO A 90 -13.79 -12.65 14.74
CA PRO A 90 -14.16 -12.84 16.14
C PRO A 90 -12.95 -12.72 17.09
N SER A 91 -11.73 -12.75 16.55
CA SER A 91 -10.50 -12.65 17.32
C SER A 91 -9.40 -11.95 16.52
N LEU A 92 -8.39 -11.44 17.24
CA LEU A 92 -7.24 -10.78 16.62
C LEU A 92 -6.45 -11.72 15.69
N ALA A 93 -6.33 -13.01 16.03
CA ALA A 93 -5.66 -13.99 15.19
C ALA A 93 -6.37 -14.17 13.83
N VAL A 94 -7.71 -14.22 13.83
CA VAL A 94 -8.50 -14.26 12.59
C VAL A 94 -8.33 -12.97 11.80
N LEU A 95 -8.27 -11.82 12.48
CA LEU A 95 -8.01 -10.54 11.83
C LEU A 95 -6.64 -10.51 11.15
N VAL A 96 -5.58 -11.03 11.79
CA VAL A 96 -4.25 -11.17 11.18
C VAL A 96 -4.30 -12.06 9.94
N ALA A 97 -4.97 -13.21 10.02
CA ALA A 97 -5.16 -14.10 8.87
C ALA A 97 -5.92 -13.42 7.72
N ALA A 98 -6.98 -12.66 8.05
CA ALA A 98 -7.73 -11.86 7.10
C ALA A 98 -6.86 -10.82 6.38
N ARG A 99 -5.96 -10.17 7.13
CA ARG A 99 -4.99 -9.21 6.57
C ARG A 99 -4.00 -9.86 5.63
N ILE A 100 -3.50 -11.05 5.95
CA ILE A 100 -2.63 -11.82 5.04
C ILE A 100 -3.37 -12.18 3.76
N ALA A 101 -4.62 -12.66 3.87
CA ALA A 101 -5.47 -12.96 2.71
C ALA A 101 -5.73 -11.71 1.84
N GLN A 102 -6.08 -10.57 2.45
CA GLN A 102 -6.22 -9.30 1.73
C GLN A 102 -4.92 -8.92 1.01
N ALA A 103 -3.77 -9.05 1.67
CA ALA A 103 -2.47 -8.70 1.12
C ALA A 103 -2.09 -9.55 -0.09
N LEU A 104 -2.34 -10.87 -0.03
CA LEU A 104 -2.17 -11.80 -1.14
C LEU A 104 -3.05 -11.40 -2.34
N GLY A 105 -4.33 -11.12 -2.06
CA GLY A 105 -5.30 -10.74 -3.07
C GLY A 105 -4.97 -9.43 -3.79
N VAL A 106 -4.70 -8.37 -3.02
CA VAL A 106 -4.37 -7.05 -3.58
C VAL A 106 -3.02 -7.05 -4.30
N CYS A 107 -2.06 -7.88 -3.87
CA CYS A 107 -0.80 -8.03 -4.57
C CYS A 107 -1.01 -8.56 -6.00
N CYS A 108 -1.85 -9.57 -6.16
CA CYS A 108 -2.18 -10.13 -7.47
C CYS A 108 -2.79 -9.07 -8.40
N THR A 109 -3.73 -8.24 -7.90
CA THR A 109 -4.34 -7.18 -8.71
C THR A 109 -3.35 -6.08 -9.08
N VAL A 110 -2.50 -5.65 -8.14
CA VAL A 110 -1.49 -4.61 -8.37
C VAL A 110 -0.43 -5.06 -9.38
N VAL A 111 0.08 -6.29 -9.24
CA VAL A 111 1.08 -6.85 -10.16
C VAL A 111 0.48 -7.06 -11.55
N CYS A 112 -0.74 -7.60 -11.64
CA CYS A 112 -1.45 -7.70 -12.92
C CYS A 112 -1.66 -6.33 -13.55
N ALA A 113 -2.03 -5.29 -12.79
CA ALA A 113 -2.22 -3.94 -13.33
C ALA A 113 -0.95 -3.43 -14.05
N ARG A 114 0.22 -3.59 -13.42
CA ARG A 114 1.50 -3.19 -13.99
C ARG A 114 1.85 -4.02 -15.23
N ALA A 115 1.61 -5.32 -15.18
CA ALA A 115 1.88 -6.21 -16.30
C ALA A 115 0.96 -5.94 -17.50
N ILE A 116 -0.33 -5.66 -17.27
CA ILE A 116 -1.31 -5.30 -18.32
C ILE A 116 -0.89 -4.01 -19.04
N VAL A 117 -0.41 -3.00 -18.31
CA VAL A 117 0.11 -1.78 -18.94
C VAL A 117 1.31 -2.08 -19.83
N ARG A 118 2.21 -2.97 -19.39
CA ARG A 118 3.35 -3.40 -20.20
C ARG A 118 2.93 -4.23 -21.42
N ASP A 119 1.92 -5.08 -21.30
CA ASP A 119 1.46 -5.95 -22.38
C ASP A 119 0.73 -5.16 -23.49
N LEU A 120 0.05 -4.06 -23.14
CA LEU A 120 -0.81 -3.31 -24.06
C LEU A 120 -0.16 -2.06 -24.67
N TYR A 121 0.97 -1.60 -24.14
CA TYR A 121 1.59 -0.35 -24.57
C TYR A 121 3.08 -0.52 -24.79
N GLU A 122 3.57 0.06 -25.89
CA GLU A 122 5.00 0.34 -26.06
C GLU A 122 5.52 1.24 -24.93
N ALA A 123 6.84 1.24 -24.71
CA ALA A 123 7.44 1.85 -23.52
C ALA A 123 7.05 3.32 -23.30
N GLU A 124 6.97 4.13 -24.35
CA GLU A 124 6.71 5.57 -24.25
C GLU A 124 5.21 5.92 -24.05
N PRO A 125 4.24 5.31 -24.77
CA PRO A 125 2.82 5.42 -24.42
C PRO A 125 2.47 4.80 -23.06
N GLY A 126 3.08 3.67 -22.71
CA GLY A 126 2.83 2.95 -21.46
C GLY A 126 3.23 3.76 -20.22
N ALA A 127 4.35 4.47 -20.29
CA ALA A 127 4.78 5.38 -19.24
C ALA A 127 3.76 6.51 -19.00
N ARG A 128 3.15 7.06 -20.06
CA ARG A 128 2.09 8.09 -19.95
C ARG A 128 0.82 7.54 -19.31
N VAL A 129 0.44 6.32 -19.66
CA VAL A 129 -0.71 5.61 -19.07
C VAL A 129 -0.50 5.36 -17.58
N MET A 130 0.65 4.79 -17.23
CA MET A 130 0.99 4.54 -15.83
C MET A 130 1.07 5.85 -15.05
N SER A 131 1.69 6.89 -15.63
CA SER A 131 1.72 8.24 -15.03
C SER A 131 0.32 8.80 -14.77
N ARG A 132 -0.64 8.65 -15.71
CA ARG A 132 -2.04 9.08 -15.49
C ARG A 132 -2.74 8.29 -14.39
N ALA A 133 -2.56 6.96 -14.35
CA ALA A 133 -3.11 6.13 -13.29
C ALA A 133 -2.49 6.49 -11.92
N LEU A 134 -1.18 6.73 -11.89
CA LEU A 134 -0.45 7.17 -10.71
C LEU A 134 -0.80 8.60 -10.28
N SER A 135 -1.21 9.50 -11.19
CA SER A 135 -1.68 10.84 -10.81
C SER A 135 -2.90 10.77 -9.88
N TRP A 136 -3.79 9.79 -10.09
CA TRP A 136 -4.93 9.55 -9.19
C TRP A 136 -4.51 8.98 -7.83
N MET A 137 -3.36 8.31 -7.74
CA MET A 137 -2.79 7.86 -6.46
C MET A 137 -2.31 9.02 -5.56
N GLY A 138 -2.34 10.28 -6.02
CA GLY A 138 -2.13 11.43 -5.14
C GLY A 138 -3.34 11.74 -4.25
N VAL A 139 -4.56 11.44 -4.71
CA VAL A 139 -5.81 11.77 -4.01
C VAL A 139 -6.19 10.69 -3.00
N VAL A 140 -5.95 9.42 -3.35
CA VAL A 140 -6.34 8.26 -2.53
C VAL A 140 -5.70 8.29 -1.12
N PRO A 141 -4.40 8.57 -0.95
CA PRO A 141 -3.77 8.61 0.36
C PRO A 141 -4.24 9.78 1.23
N ILE A 142 -4.74 10.87 0.63
CA ILE A 142 -5.30 12.01 1.38
C ILE A 142 -6.73 11.66 1.82
N ALA A 143 -7.52 11.05 0.93
CA ALA A 143 -8.89 10.67 1.21
C ALA A 143 -9.00 9.48 2.18
N GLY A 144 -8.09 8.51 2.09
CA GLY A 144 -8.11 7.27 2.86
C GLY A 144 -8.17 7.46 4.38
N PRO A 145 -7.24 8.23 5.00
CA PRO A 145 -7.22 8.49 6.43
C PRO A 145 -8.43 9.31 6.90
N VAL A 146 -8.87 10.30 6.11
CA VAL A 146 -10.06 11.11 6.41
C VAL A 146 -11.30 10.24 6.42
N LEU A 147 -11.52 9.46 5.35
CA LEU A 147 -12.62 8.50 5.27
C LEU A 147 -12.52 7.47 6.39
N GLY A 148 -11.33 7.00 6.71
CA GLY A 148 -11.08 5.99 7.74
C GLY A 148 -11.47 6.50 9.11
N GLY A 149 -11.06 7.72 9.46
CA GLY A 149 -11.43 8.39 10.71
C GLY A 149 -12.91 8.72 10.82
N LEU A 150 -13.54 9.18 9.73
CA LEU A 150 -14.98 9.47 9.69
C LEU A 150 -15.83 8.20 9.85
N VAL A 151 -15.52 7.16 9.08
CA VAL A 151 -16.24 5.87 9.12
C VAL A 151 -16.03 5.19 10.47
N GLN A 152 -14.80 5.20 10.98
CA GLN A 152 -14.46 4.69 12.31
C GLN A 152 -15.29 5.39 13.39
N SER A 153 -15.32 6.72 13.39
CA SER A 153 -16.04 7.49 14.43
C SER A 153 -17.55 7.34 14.37
N ALA A 154 -18.12 7.10 13.18
CA ALA A 154 -19.57 7.02 13.00
C ALA A 154 -20.13 5.58 13.13
N PHE A 155 -19.39 4.58 12.62
CA PHE A 155 -19.89 3.22 12.45
C PHE A 155 -18.92 2.14 12.96
N GLY A 156 -17.78 2.52 13.54
CA GLY A 156 -16.79 1.61 14.10
C GLY A 156 -15.92 0.87 13.07
N TRP A 157 -14.96 0.13 13.59
CA TRP A 157 -13.85 -0.44 12.82
C TRP A 157 -14.26 -1.50 11.79
N ARG A 158 -15.33 -2.26 12.08
CA ARG A 158 -15.84 -3.28 11.16
C ARG A 158 -16.27 -2.67 9.83
N THR A 159 -16.80 -1.46 9.87
CA THR A 159 -17.29 -0.74 8.69
C THR A 159 -16.16 -0.37 7.74
N ASN A 160 -14.95 -0.08 8.24
CA ASN A 160 -13.78 0.13 7.38
C ASN A 160 -13.45 -1.12 6.55
N PHE A 161 -13.57 -2.33 7.12
CA PHE A 161 -13.41 -3.56 6.36
C PHE A 161 -14.55 -3.81 5.37
N LEU A 162 -15.79 -3.42 5.69
CA LEU A 162 -16.90 -3.48 4.76
C LEU A 162 -16.73 -2.52 3.57
N VAL A 163 -16.17 -1.32 3.79
CA VAL A 163 -15.81 -0.40 2.71
C VAL A 163 -14.74 -1.02 1.80
N LEU A 164 -13.72 -1.65 2.38
CA LEU A 164 -12.70 -2.38 1.62
C LEU A 164 -13.32 -3.58 0.85
N ALA A 165 -14.25 -4.31 1.46
CA ALA A 165 -14.98 -5.39 0.81
C ALA A 165 -15.80 -4.85 -0.39
N ALA A 166 -16.52 -3.74 -0.22
CA ALA A 166 -17.25 -3.10 -1.31
C ALA A 166 -16.33 -2.67 -2.46
N ALA A 167 -15.16 -2.10 -2.15
CA ALA A 167 -14.15 -1.77 -3.16
C ALA A 167 -13.62 -3.02 -3.87
N GLY A 168 -13.38 -4.11 -3.12
CA GLY A 168 -12.98 -5.41 -3.66
C GLY A 168 -14.03 -6.02 -4.59
N ALA A 169 -15.31 -5.99 -4.19
CA ALA A 169 -16.43 -6.45 -4.99
C ALA A 169 -16.59 -5.61 -6.27
N ALA A 170 -16.45 -4.29 -6.18
CA ALA A 170 -16.48 -3.40 -7.34
C ALA A 170 -15.35 -3.71 -8.32
N MET A 171 -14.13 -3.94 -7.82
CA MET A 171 -12.98 -4.33 -8.64
C MET A 171 -13.16 -5.72 -9.26
N LEU A 172 -13.69 -6.70 -8.53
CA LEU A 172 -14.02 -8.02 -9.06
C LEU A 172 -15.06 -7.93 -10.20
N ALA A 173 -16.15 -7.19 -9.98
CA ALA A 173 -17.18 -6.96 -10.99
C ALA A 173 -16.65 -6.22 -12.22
N ALA A 174 -15.84 -5.19 -12.03
CA ALA A 174 -15.19 -4.46 -13.12
C ALA A 174 -14.21 -5.37 -13.90
N THR A 175 -13.47 -6.24 -13.22
CA THR A 175 -12.58 -7.23 -13.85
C THR A 175 -13.35 -8.21 -14.72
N LEU A 176 -14.47 -8.74 -14.23
CA LEU A 176 -15.31 -9.67 -14.99
C LEU A 176 -15.82 -9.06 -16.30
N ARG A 177 -16.17 -7.77 -16.28
CA ARG A 177 -16.78 -7.05 -17.42
C ARG A 177 -15.78 -6.42 -18.38
N VAL A 178 -14.67 -5.90 -17.85
CA VAL A 178 -13.80 -4.97 -18.60
C VAL A 178 -12.44 -5.57 -18.93
N LEU A 179 -11.92 -6.51 -18.14
CA LEU A 179 -10.56 -7.02 -18.32
C LEU A 179 -10.53 -8.20 -19.33
N PRO A 180 -10.02 -8.02 -20.55
CA PRO A 180 -9.68 -9.14 -21.41
C PRO A 180 -8.40 -9.83 -20.93
N GLU A 181 -8.11 -11.00 -21.48
CA GLU A 181 -6.77 -11.57 -21.36
C GLU A 181 -5.79 -10.76 -22.22
N THR A 182 -4.71 -10.26 -21.60
CA THR A 182 -3.68 -9.47 -22.29
C THR A 182 -2.37 -10.23 -22.46
N ASN A 183 -2.15 -11.29 -21.70
CA ASN A 183 -0.98 -12.14 -21.87
C ASN A 183 -1.18 -13.06 -23.08
N ARG A 184 -0.70 -12.61 -24.24
CA ARG A 184 -0.78 -13.35 -25.51
C ARG A 184 0.17 -14.54 -25.58
N HIS A 185 1.24 -14.55 -24.80
CA HIS A 185 2.29 -15.57 -24.81
C HIS A 185 2.54 -16.06 -23.39
N ARG A 186 1.62 -16.87 -22.87
CA ARG A 186 1.76 -17.48 -21.55
C ARG A 186 3.02 -18.33 -21.51
N ASN A 187 3.81 -18.20 -20.45
CA ASN A 187 5.02 -18.97 -20.26
C ASN A 187 4.74 -20.13 -19.29
N PRO A 188 4.67 -21.39 -19.76
CA PRO A 188 4.41 -22.55 -18.91
C PRO A 188 5.45 -22.76 -17.81
N HIS A 189 6.69 -22.31 -18.06
CA HIS A 189 7.83 -22.44 -17.16
C HIS A 189 8.00 -21.23 -16.23
N ALA A 190 7.11 -20.24 -16.27
CA ALA A 190 7.26 -19.03 -15.44
C ALA A 190 7.31 -19.33 -13.93
N THR A 191 6.66 -20.41 -13.48
CA THR A 191 6.65 -20.83 -12.07
C THR A 191 7.66 -21.94 -11.75
N ASP A 192 8.64 -22.18 -12.62
CA ASP A 192 9.75 -23.09 -12.29
C ASP A 192 10.58 -22.50 -11.15
N LEU A 193 10.50 -23.12 -9.98
CA LEU A 193 11.18 -22.65 -8.77
C LEU A 193 12.70 -22.58 -8.95
N GLY A 194 13.30 -23.53 -9.68
CA GLY A 194 14.74 -23.54 -9.93
C GLY A 194 15.20 -22.33 -10.75
N ALA A 195 14.46 -22.01 -11.81
CA ALA A 195 14.70 -20.82 -12.62
C ALA A 195 14.44 -19.52 -11.86
N LEU A 196 13.36 -19.45 -11.07
CA LEU A 196 13.02 -18.27 -10.27
C LEU A 196 14.08 -17.97 -9.22
N LEU A 197 14.49 -18.97 -8.43
CA LEU A 197 15.52 -18.80 -7.40
C LEU A 197 16.86 -18.38 -8.01
N ARG A 198 17.25 -18.95 -9.16
CA ARG A 198 18.45 -18.53 -9.88
C ARG A 198 18.38 -17.07 -10.34
N ASN A 199 17.24 -16.65 -10.88
CA ASN A 199 17.04 -15.26 -11.30
C ASN A 199 17.06 -14.29 -10.10
N TYR A 200 16.45 -14.65 -8.98
CA TYR A 200 16.53 -13.85 -7.75
C TYR A 200 17.94 -13.78 -7.20
N ALA A 201 18.69 -14.90 -7.19
CA ALA A 201 20.08 -14.91 -6.77
C ALA A 201 20.96 -14.02 -7.68
N LEU A 202 20.74 -14.05 -9.00
CA LEU A 202 21.43 -13.18 -9.95
C LEU A 202 21.17 -11.69 -9.63
N VAL A 203 19.90 -11.31 -9.43
CA VAL A 203 19.54 -9.92 -9.10
C VAL A 203 20.12 -9.52 -7.73
N ALA A 204 20.03 -10.39 -6.73
CA ALA A 204 20.56 -10.16 -5.39
C ALA A 204 22.09 -10.10 -5.35
N SER A 205 22.80 -10.70 -6.31
CA SER A 205 24.27 -10.58 -6.43
C SER A 205 24.72 -9.22 -6.98
N SER A 206 23.80 -8.45 -7.60
CA SER A 206 24.11 -7.17 -8.22
C SER A 206 24.28 -6.06 -7.18
N ARG A 207 25.45 -5.42 -7.16
CA ARG A 207 25.68 -4.21 -6.35
C ARG A 207 24.74 -3.07 -6.72
N ASN A 208 24.41 -2.93 -8.00
CA ASN A 208 23.50 -1.90 -8.48
C ASN A 208 22.07 -2.11 -7.93
N PHE A 209 21.64 -3.37 -7.79
CA PHE A 209 20.37 -3.67 -7.15
C PHE A 209 20.35 -3.14 -5.71
N TRP A 210 21.32 -3.50 -4.87
CA TRP A 210 21.38 -3.05 -3.48
C TRP A 210 21.57 -1.54 -3.34
N ALA A 211 22.34 -0.91 -4.22
CA ALA A 211 22.54 0.54 -4.22
C ALA A 211 21.22 1.32 -4.41
N ASN A 212 20.24 0.74 -5.11
CA ASN A 212 18.91 1.34 -5.29
C ASN A 212 17.87 0.80 -4.29
N ALA A 213 17.95 -0.49 -3.93
CA ALA A 213 16.99 -1.14 -3.04
C ALA A 213 17.11 -0.63 -1.60
N LEU A 214 18.32 -0.51 -1.05
CA LEU A 214 18.51 -0.13 0.36
C LEU A 214 17.96 1.25 0.70
N PRO A 215 18.20 2.32 -0.09
CA PRO A 215 17.61 3.63 0.19
C PRO A 215 16.08 3.59 0.16
N ILE A 216 15.49 2.90 -0.81
CA ILE A 216 14.02 2.76 -0.94
C ILE A 216 13.47 2.00 0.28
N THR A 217 14.09 0.90 0.67
CA THR A 217 13.69 0.11 1.85
C THR A 217 13.79 0.93 3.13
N GLY A 218 14.88 1.69 3.32
CA GLY A 218 15.06 2.56 4.48
C GLY A 218 14.00 3.66 4.56
N SER A 219 13.76 4.37 3.44
CA SER A 219 12.72 5.41 3.38
C SER A 219 11.31 4.84 3.59
N TYR A 220 11.02 3.68 3.01
CA TYR A 220 9.72 3.02 3.15
C TYR A 220 9.51 2.47 4.57
N GLY A 221 10.56 1.93 5.19
CA GLY A 221 10.54 1.48 6.59
C GLY A 221 10.28 2.64 7.55
N ALA A 222 10.97 3.76 7.38
CA ALA A 222 10.74 4.97 8.18
C ALA A 222 9.29 5.48 8.04
N LEU A 223 8.76 5.50 6.80
CA LEU A 223 7.37 5.82 6.54
C LEU A 223 6.46 4.85 7.30
N PHE A 224 6.63 3.53 7.17
CA PHE A 224 5.77 2.55 7.85
C PHE A 224 5.84 2.60 9.39
N CYS A 225 7.01 2.91 9.97
CA CYS A 225 7.12 3.19 11.41
C CYS A 225 6.22 4.36 11.82
N PHE A 226 6.25 5.46 11.05
CA PHE A 226 5.35 6.59 11.29
C PHE A 226 3.87 6.15 11.14
N ILE A 227 3.51 5.50 10.03
CA ILE A 227 2.14 5.05 9.75
C ILE A 227 1.58 4.22 10.93
N SER A 228 2.32 3.19 11.34
CA SER A 228 1.87 2.24 12.37
C SER A 228 1.83 2.79 13.80
N ALA A 229 2.66 3.79 14.11
CA ALA A 229 2.69 4.43 15.43
C ALA A 229 1.76 5.65 15.53
N SER A 230 1.50 6.32 14.40
CA SER A 230 0.82 7.63 14.36
C SER A 230 -0.53 7.66 15.06
N SER A 231 -1.37 6.63 14.89
CA SER A 231 -2.70 6.62 15.51
C SER A 231 -2.65 6.39 17.02
N PHE A 232 -1.78 5.53 17.52
CA PHE A 232 -1.58 5.37 18.96
C PHE A 232 -1.03 6.65 19.60
N VAL A 233 -0.04 7.27 18.95
CA VAL A 233 0.54 8.53 19.43
C VAL A 233 -0.51 9.64 19.43
N LEU A 234 -1.18 9.89 18.30
CA LEU A 234 -2.12 11.01 18.22
C LEU A 234 -3.41 10.76 19.01
N ILE A 235 -3.99 9.56 18.94
CA ILE A 235 -5.30 9.27 19.55
C ILE A 235 -5.16 8.90 21.03
N GLU A 236 -4.28 7.96 21.39
CA GLU A 236 -4.16 7.50 22.78
C GLU A 236 -3.28 8.44 23.63
N LEU A 237 -2.11 8.87 23.11
CA LEU A 237 -1.20 9.70 23.90
C LEU A 237 -1.58 11.19 23.89
N PHE A 238 -1.91 11.76 22.72
CA PHE A 238 -2.27 13.17 22.58
C PHE A 238 -3.78 13.45 22.70
N GLY A 239 -4.62 12.41 22.83
CA GLY A 239 -6.07 12.57 23.01
C GLY A 239 -6.82 13.13 21.79
N VAL A 240 -6.22 13.07 20.60
CA VAL A 240 -6.85 13.55 19.36
C VAL A 240 -8.00 12.62 18.98
N SER A 241 -9.19 13.17 18.70
CA SER A 241 -10.32 12.36 18.24
C SER A 241 -10.02 11.63 16.91
N GLU A 242 -10.65 10.48 16.67
CA GLU A 242 -10.48 9.69 15.43
C GLU A 242 -10.77 10.50 14.16
N ARG A 243 -11.74 11.42 14.22
CA ARG A 243 -12.06 12.35 13.12
C ARG A 243 -10.92 13.33 12.86
N ALA A 244 -10.42 13.97 13.92
CA ALA A 244 -9.31 14.92 13.82
C ALA A 244 -8.02 14.23 13.35
N PHE A 245 -7.77 12.99 13.78
CA PHE A 245 -6.65 12.17 13.30
C PHE A 245 -6.65 12.05 11.77
N GLY A 246 -7.81 11.76 11.16
CA GLY A 246 -7.92 11.67 9.70
C GLY A 246 -7.48 12.95 8.98
N PHE A 247 -7.87 14.12 9.49
CA PHE A 247 -7.47 15.42 8.93
C PHE A 247 -5.99 15.75 9.18
N THR A 248 -5.47 15.47 10.39
CA THR A 248 -4.04 15.65 10.70
C THR A 248 -3.16 14.77 9.83
N TYR A 249 -3.57 13.52 9.62
CA TYR A 249 -2.85 12.58 8.76
C TYR A 249 -2.91 12.98 7.28
N ALA A 250 -4.04 13.56 6.83
CA ALA A 250 -4.13 14.12 5.48
C ALA A 250 -3.12 15.26 5.24
N LEU A 251 -2.84 16.08 6.25
CA LEU A 251 -1.79 17.11 6.17
C LEU A 251 -0.39 16.51 6.00
N VAL A 252 -0.07 15.43 6.71
CA VAL A 252 1.20 14.70 6.53
C VAL A 252 1.30 14.13 5.13
N THR A 253 0.20 13.58 4.63
CA THR A 253 0.12 13.04 3.28
C THR A 253 0.28 14.12 2.20
N LEU A 254 -0.22 15.33 2.44
CA LEU A 254 0.03 16.47 1.57
C LEU A 254 1.53 16.77 1.47
N GLY A 255 2.26 16.70 2.58
CA GLY A 255 3.73 16.80 2.58
C GLY A 255 4.40 15.76 1.68
N TYR A 256 3.95 14.50 1.73
CA TYR A 256 4.42 13.44 0.84
C TYR A 256 4.14 13.73 -0.64
N LEU A 257 2.94 14.24 -0.96
CA LEU A 257 2.55 14.63 -2.32
C LEU A 257 3.40 15.82 -2.83
N LEU A 258 3.57 16.85 -2.01
CA LEU A 258 4.42 18.00 -2.34
C LEU A 258 5.87 17.57 -2.56
N GLY A 259 6.40 16.65 -1.74
CA GLY A 259 7.72 16.04 -1.94
C GLY A 259 7.83 15.31 -3.28
N THR A 260 6.80 14.56 -3.67
CA THR A 260 6.73 13.87 -4.96
C THR A 260 6.69 14.82 -6.16
N ILE A 261 6.07 15.99 -6.02
CA ILE A 261 6.08 17.04 -7.05
C ILE A 261 7.45 17.75 -7.07
N ALA A 262 7.98 18.07 -5.89
CA ALA A 262 9.27 18.74 -5.75
C ALA A 262 10.40 17.90 -6.34
N VAL A 263 10.43 16.58 -6.10
CA VAL A 263 11.50 15.69 -6.59
C VAL A 263 11.59 15.71 -8.11
N ARG A 264 10.49 15.91 -8.84
CA ARG A 264 10.54 16.03 -10.32
C ARG A 264 11.37 17.25 -10.76
N ARG A 265 11.23 18.38 -10.05
CA ARG A 265 12.02 19.59 -10.30
C ARG A 265 13.46 19.45 -9.82
N VAL A 266 13.67 18.83 -8.66
CA VAL A 266 15.00 18.60 -8.10
C VAL A 266 15.79 17.64 -8.98
N LEU A 267 15.17 16.55 -9.45
CA LEU A 267 15.78 15.54 -10.31
C LEU A 267 16.28 16.14 -11.62
N ALA A 268 15.47 17.01 -12.25
CA ALA A 268 15.85 17.71 -13.47
C ALA A 268 17.05 18.66 -13.29
N ARG A 269 17.24 19.22 -12.08
CA ARG A 269 18.30 20.21 -11.80
C ARG A 269 19.58 19.59 -11.22
N LEU A 270 19.45 18.60 -10.34
CA LEU A 270 20.55 18.06 -9.54
C LEU A 270 20.97 16.64 -9.95
N GLY A 271 20.18 15.96 -10.77
CA GLY A 271 20.38 14.57 -11.14
C GLY A 271 20.00 13.57 -10.03
N LEU A 272 20.02 12.28 -10.35
CA LEU A 272 19.51 11.20 -9.51
C LEU A 272 20.21 11.12 -8.15
N THR A 273 21.54 10.99 -8.15
CA THR A 273 22.33 10.74 -6.92
C THR A 273 22.20 11.88 -5.91
N ARG A 274 22.23 13.14 -6.36
CA ARG A 274 22.07 14.29 -5.46
C ARG A 274 20.65 14.43 -4.94
N SER A 275 19.65 14.08 -5.75
CA SER A 275 18.24 14.07 -5.33
C SER A 275 17.99 13.05 -4.22
N ILE A 276 18.55 11.84 -4.35
CA ILE A 276 18.47 10.79 -3.32
C ILE A 276 19.13 11.26 -2.03
N ARG A 277 20.35 11.83 -2.11
CA ARG A 277 21.06 12.36 -0.93
C ARG A 277 20.27 13.46 -0.23
N LEU A 278 19.72 14.42 -0.99
CA LEU A 278 18.90 15.49 -0.41
C LEU A 278 17.68 14.91 0.33
N GLY A 279 16.94 13.99 -0.29
CA GLY A 279 15.80 13.34 0.34
C GLY A 279 16.19 12.58 1.62
N ALA A 280 17.30 11.86 1.59
CA ALA A 280 17.83 11.16 2.76
C ALA A 280 18.23 12.12 3.89
N THR A 281 18.91 13.23 3.57
CA THR A 281 19.28 14.26 4.56
C THR A 281 18.04 14.91 5.18
N VAL A 282 17.04 15.27 4.38
CA VAL A 282 15.77 15.83 4.88
C VAL A 282 15.07 14.85 5.81
N GLY A 283 14.99 13.57 5.42
CA GLY A 283 14.41 12.52 6.25
C GLY A 283 15.17 12.29 7.56
N LEU A 284 16.51 12.30 7.51
CA LEU A 284 17.36 12.16 8.69
C LEU A 284 17.17 13.33 9.66
N VAL A 285 17.16 14.57 9.15
CA VAL A 285 16.95 15.77 9.98
C VAL A 285 15.55 15.75 10.61
N ALA A 286 14.52 15.44 9.83
CA ALA A 286 13.15 15.32 10.35
C ALA A 286 13.02 14.25 11.44
N GLY A 287 13.53 13.03 11.18
CA GLY A 287 13.50 11.93 12.15
C GLY A 287 14.31 12.22 13.42
N SER A 288 15.50 12.83 13.28
CA SER A 288 16.34 13.22 14.42
C SER A 288 15.68 14.32 15.25
N SER A 289 15.02 15.27 14.58
CA SER A 289 14.27 16.34 15.26
C SER A 289 13.09 15.76 16.05
N MET A 290 12.33 14.82 15.46
CA MET A 290 11.25 14.11 16.16
C MET A 290 11.78 13.33 17.38
N ALA A 291 12.88 12.60 17.23
CA ALA A 291 13.50 11.86 18.32
C ALA A 291 14.01 12.78 19.44
N LEU A 292 14.63 13.91 19.08
CA LEU A 292 15.11 14.91 20.05
C LEU A 292 13.95 15.54 20.82
N LEU A 293 12.87 15.97 20.13
CA LEU A 293 11.70 16.53 20.78
C LEU A 293 11.05 15.53 21.76
N ALA A 294 10.97 14.26 21.37
CA ALA A 294 10.48 13.20 22.24
C ALA A 294 11.39 13.00 23.47
N ALA A 295 12.71 12.99 23.30
CA ALA A 295 13.68 12.87 24.39
C ALA A 295 13.65 14.07 25.36
N LEU A 296 13.32 15.26 24.85
CA LEU A 296 13.13 16.48 25.65
C LEU A 296 11.76 16.54 26.35
N GLY A 297 10.90 15.52 26.18
CA GLY A 297 9.58 15.47 26.80
C GLY A 297 8.56 16.46 26.22
N VAL A 298 8.80 16.96 25.00
CA VAL A 298 7.87 17.88 24.34
C VAL A 298 6.64 17.09 23.86
N GLN A 299 5.59 17.11 24.68
CA GLN A 299 4.29 16.46 24.42
C GLN A 299 3.15 17.48 24.32
N SER A 300 3.40 18.68 23.77
CA SER A 300 2.34 19.65 23.48
C SER A 300 1.82 19.49 22.05
N LEU A 301 0.49 19.44 21.90
CA LEU A 301 -0.16 19.82 20.65
C LEU A 301 0.01 21.34 20.52
N ALA A 302 0.45 21.82 19.35
CA ALA A 302 0.37 23.25 19.07
C ALA A 302 -1.11 23.65 19.16
N ALA A 303 -1.43 24.51 20.13
CA ALA A 303 -2.79 24.95 20.44
C ALA A 303 -3.43 25.71 19.27
#